data_AF-A0A7L0XIL0-F1
#
_entry.id   AF-A0A7L0XIL0-F1
#
_cell.length_a   1.000
_cell.length_b   1.000
_cell.length_c   1.000
_cell.angle_alpha   90.00
_cell.angle_beta   90.00
_cell.angle_gamma   90.00
#
_symmetry.space_group_name_H-M   'P 1'
#
loop_
_entity.id
_entity.type
_entity.pdbx_description
1 polymer ?
#
loop_
_entity_poly.entity_id
_entity_poly.type
_entity_poly.pdbx_seq_one_letter_code
_entity_poly.pdbx_strand_id
1 'polypeptide(L)'
;VCSARVDIHSGDLYWLAFLHLSCPRTHVSCRDGTECVAQEYLCDGEKDCADGSDEDGCAQLCNTPGRSHSSYPCGLGTCLNASLVCDGHQDCADGSDEGGNCSVPCKQSCAHLCYPSPQGPRCWCSPGYRLAKDGLSCMDIDECTEWGEGACSQTCLNAPGSYSCGCLPGYLLEPDGHVCKLTGAEPVLLVAVQSEVLSYGLRSGREEVLLATDKDRVVFSLDYDLVERKVFWMDLATESIRWQDLSSGKKGTLVKGVKSDCIAVDWLGRNLYWTDGAAGQVLATRLGAAWQGIPEYTVVMDGDLDQPHSLVVQPLAGLLYWSEVGSHPRLMESTMDGSRRHVLLARGLGWPTALALDLPTQRIFWLDEKLGSVSSARLDGTSVKVLKLGWVRSPFAAAVCEGQLYWSERKTWSVQQVDKASGKNRTTLLKRHGQPHGLQVPTWGAPNPAVTALLGTNACAKSNGGCAQLCLPNP
;
A
#
# COMPACT_ATOMS: atom_id res chain seq x y z
N VAL A 1 -40.39 22.93 19.63
CA VAL A 1 -41.13 22.49 20.84
C VAL A 1 -40.71 21.07 21.15
N CYS A 2 -40.38 20.83 22.41
CA CYS A 2 -39.70 19.65 22.94
C CYS A 2 -40.55 18.36 22.96
N SER A 3 -39.81 17.24 22.91
CA SER A 3 -39.88 16.04 23.76
C SER A 3 -41.13 15.15 23.76
N ALA A 4 -40.88 13.85 23.61
CA ALA A 4 -41.50 12.84 24.46
C ALA A 4 -40.46 11.79 24.86
N ARG A 5 -40.40 11.53 26.17
CA ARG A 5 -39.59 10.57 26.89
C ARG A 5 -40.51 9.40 27.28
N VAL A 6 -40.06 8.17 27.11
CA VAL A 6 -40.57 7.00 27.83
C VAL A 6 -39.38 6.11 28.18
N ASP A 7 -38.98 6.15 29.45
CA ASP A 7 -38.39 5.00 30.15
C ASP A 7 -39.60 4.14 30.60
N ILE A 8 -39.54 2.80 30.67
CA ILE A 8 -38.89 2.06 31.74
C ILE A 8 -38.93 0.53 31.45
N HIS A 9 -37.81 -0.13 31.83
CA HIS A 9 -37.59 -1.50 32.34
C HIS A 9 -37.24 -2.72 31.45
N SER A 10 -36.00 -3.15 31.71
CA SER A 10 -35.49 -4.50 32.06
C SER A 10 -35.18 -5.48 30.94
N GLY A 11 -33.88 -5.71 30.75
CA GLY A 11 -33.31 -6.81 29.98
C GLY A 11 -32.01 -6.41 29.31
N ASP A 12 -30.90 -6.49 30.05
CA ASP A 12 -29.53 -6.27 29.58
C ASP A 12 -29.21 -7.03 28.29
N LEU A 13 -28.51 -6.38 27.37
CA LEU A 13 -27.50 -6.98 26.50
C LEU A 13 -26.52 -5.87 26.06
N TYR A 14 -25.47 -5.68 26.86
CA TYR A 14 -24.30 -4.91 26.49
C TYR A 14 -23.63 -5.57 25.27
N TRP A 15 -23.65 -4.92 24.11
CA TRP A 15 -22.71 -5.25 23.03
C TRP A 15 -21.41 -4.52 23.30
N LEU A 16 -20.50 -5.18 24.01
CA LEU A 16 -19.11 -4.78 24.13
C LEU A 16 -18.47 -4.78 22.73
N ALA A 17 -17.94 -3.64 22.33
CA ALA A 17 -17.07 -3.54 21.17
C ALA A 17 -15.77 -4.29 21.48
N PHE A 18 -15.53 -5.41 20.80
CA PHE A 18 -14.24 -6.10 20.85
C PHE A 18 -13.20 -5.22 20.15
N LEU A 19 -12.32 -4.59 20.94
CA LEU A 19 -11.03 -4.10 20.46
C LEU A 19 -10.21 -5.34 20.08
N HIS A 20 -9.99 -5.58 18.79
CA HIS A 20 -8.98 -6.56 18.38
C HIS A 20 -7.59 -6.00 18.68
N LEU A 21 -6.90 -6.60 19.65
CA LEU A 21 -5.51 -6.32 19.94
C LEU A 21 -4.64 -6.67 18.73
N SER A 22 -3.65 -5.82 18.41
CA SER A 22 -2.70 -6.06 17.32
C SER A 22 -1.34 -6.46 17.89
N CYS A 23 -0.88 -7.67 17.54
CA CYS A 23 0.35 -8.26 18.07
C CYS A 23 1.60 -7.94 17.22
N PRO A 24 2.79 -7.83 17.84
CA PRO A 24 4.09 -7.79 17.14
C PRO A 24 4.31 -8.98 16.20
N ARG A 25 5.21 -8.88 15.20
CA ARG A 25 5.47 -9.97 14.22
C ARG A 25 5.90 -11.30 14.84
N THR A 26 6.44 -11.29 16.06
CA THR A 26 6.86 -12.47 16.82
C THR A 26 5.79 -13.01 17.76
N HIS A 27 4.58 -12.43 17.76
CA HIS A 27 3.47 -12.77 18.65
C HIS A 27 2.20 -13.05 17.85
N VAL A 28 1.35 -13.92 18.36
CA VAL A 28 0.09 -14.32 17.74
C VAL A 28 -1.06 -13.88 18.64
N SER A 29 -2.12 -13.39 18.02
CA SER A 29 -3.33 -12.99 18.73
C SER A 29 -4.11 -14.22 19.13
N CYS A 30 -4.55 -14.26 20.39
CA CYS A 30 -5.56 -15.20 20.85
C CYS A 30 -6.86 -15.01 20.06
N ARG A 31 -7.69 -16.07 19.97
CA ARG A 31 -8.90 -16.11 19.15
C ARG A 31 -9.95 -15.09 19.61
N ASP A 32 -10.04 -14.84 20.91
CA ASP A 32 -10.87 -13.78 21.49
C ASP A 32 -10.34 -12.35 21.24
N GLY A 33 -9.11 -12.22 20.74
CA GLY A 33 -8.45 -10.96 20.41
C GLY A 33 -8.09 -10.09 21.61
N THR A 34 -8.08 -10.65 22.82
CA THR A 34 -7.85 -9.89 24.06
C THR A 34 -6.38 -9.77 24.45
N GLU A 35 -5.56 -10.74 24.06
CA GLU A 35 -4.12 -10.76 24.33
C GLU A 35 -3.28 -11.35 23.18
N CYS A 36 -1.97 -11.13 23.30
CA CYS A 36 -0.96 -11.55 22.32
C CYS A 36 0.05 -12.45 23.01
N VAL A 37 0.10 -13.71 22.60
CA VAL A 37 1.08 -14.68 23.08
C VAL A 37 2.29 -14.68 22.15
N ALA A 38 3.49 -14.85 22.69
CA ALA A 38 4.68 -15.00 21.85
C ALA A 38 4.53 -16.26 20.99
N GLN A 39 5.15 -16.28 19.80
CA GLN A 39 5.09 -17.46 18.93
C GLN A 39 5.65 -18.71 19.59
N GLU A 40 6.52 -18.61 20.59
CA GLU A 40 7.01 -19.74 21.38
C GLU A 40 5.95 -20.35 22.32
N TYR A 41 4.98 -19.55 22.78
CA TYR A 41 3.88 -19.92 23.69
C TYR A 41 2.62 -20.33 22.92
N LEU A 42 2.81 -21.15 21.90
CA LEU A 42 1.72 -21.64 21.07
C LEU A 42 1.94 -23.13 20.96
N CYS A 43 0.98 -23.92 21.39
CA CYS A 43 1.10 -25.38 21.39
C CYS A 43 2.28 -25.87 22.23
N ASP A 44 2.62 -25.14 23.29
CA ASP A 44 3.69 -25.52 24.23
C ASP A 44 3.15 -26.31 25.42
N GLY A 45 1.83 -26.55 25.45
CA GLY A 45 1.14 -27.32 26.48
C GLY A 45 0.74 -26.49 27.70
N GLU A 46 1.04 -25.19 27.73
CA GLU A 46 0.53 -24.25 28.71
C GLU A 46 -0.59 -23.40 28.13
N LYS A 47 -1.51 -22.96 29.00
CA LYS A 47 -2.61 -22.09 28.60
C LYS A 47 -2.18 -20.64 28.85
N ASP A 48 -1.59 -20.02 27.85
CA ASP A 48 -1.14 -18.62 27.85
C ASP A 48 -2.22 -17.67 27.34
N CYS A 49 -3.11 -18.12 26.45
CA CYS A 49 -4.35 -17.40 26.16
C CYS A 49 -5.42 -17.72 27.22
N ALA A 50 -6.15 -16.72 27.69
CA ALA A 50 -7.28 -16.82 28.61
C ALA A 50 -8.41 -17.68 28.04
N ASP A 51 -8.58 -17.69 26.72
CA ASP A 51 -9.51 -18.56 25.99
C ASP A 51 -8.91 -19.95 25.64
N GLY A 52 -7.60 -20.15 25.82
CA GLY A 52 -6.88 -21.39 25.51
C GLY A 52 -6.74 -21.66 24.02
N SER A 53 -6.85 -20.61 23.19
CA SER A 53 -6.80 -20.71 21.74
C SER A 53 -5.40 -20.87 21.15
N ASP A 54 -4.38 -20.53 21.92
CA ASP A 54 -2.98 -20.88 21.71
C ASP A 54 -2.74 -22.39 21.67
N GLU A 55 -3.54 -23.17 22.41
CA GLU A 55 -3.46 -24.64 22.46
C GLU A 55 -4.47 -25.35 21.55
N ASP A 56 -5.20 -24.61 20.70
CA ASP A 56 -6.24 -25.16 19.82
C ASP A 56 -5.79 -25.24 18.36
N GLY A 57 -5.90 -26.42 17.73
CA GLY A 57 -5.53 -26.64 16.32
C GLY A 57 -4.04 -26.94 16.06
N CYS A 58 -3.29 -27.30 17.09
CA CYS A 58 -1.83 -27.48 17.06
C CYS A 58 -1.30 -28.58 16.12
N ALA A 59 -2.10 -29.62 15.84
CA ALA A 59 -1.72 -30.71 14.94
C ALA A 59 -1.39 -30.24 13.50
N GLN A 60 -1.87 -29.07 13.08
CA GLN A 60 -1.59 -28.46 11.75
C GLN A 60 -0.42 -27.46 11.78
N LEU A 61 0.02 -27.03 12.97
CA LEU A 61 1.00 -25.94 13.15
C LEU A 61 2.44 -26.43 13.27
N CYS A 62 2.68 -27.71 13.60
CA CYS A 62 4.03 -28.28 13.70
C CYS A 62 4.80 -28.31 12.35
N ASN A 63 4.16 -27.94 11.24
CA ASN A 63 4.74 -27.83 9.89
C ASN A 63 4.84 -26.38 9.37
N THR A 64 4.71 -25.38 10.25
CA THR A 64 4.73 -23.95 9.84
C THR A 64 6.15 -23.45 9.53
N PRO A 65 6.33 -22.64 8.46
CA PRO A 65 7.63 -22.01 8.17
C PRO A 65 8.02 -21.05 9.30
N GLY A 66 9.19 -21.25 9.90
CA GLY A 66 9.77 -20.32 10.90
C GLY A 66 9.77 -20.80 12.35
N ARG A 67 9.18 -21.96 12.66
CA ARG A 67 9.45 -22.67 13.92
C ARG A 67 10.47 -23.78 13.69
N SER A 68 11.24 -24.13 14.72
CA SER A 68 12.32 -25.14 14.67
C SER A 68 11.95 -26.30 13.74
N HIS A 69 12.74 -26.48 12.69
CA HIS A 69 12.48 -27.26 11.47
C HIS A 69 12.48 -28.79 11.69
N SER A 70 11.90 -29.23 12.80
CA SER A 70 11.97 -30.59 13.32
C SER A 70 10.79 -30.91 14.26
N SER A 71 9.62 -30.26 14.19
CA SER A 71 8.51 -30.50 15.14
C SER A 71 7.59 -31.69 14.81
N TYR A 72 7.72 -32.83 15.51
CA TYR A 72 6.76 -33.93 15.45
C TYR A 72 5.49 -33.61 16.27
N PRO A 73 4.28 -33.75 15.69
CA PRO A 73 3.04 -33.50 16.41
C PRO A 73 2.66 -34.68 17.32
N CYS A 74 2.60 -34.45 18.63
CA CYS A 74 1.98 -35.38 19.58
C CYS A 74 0.46 -35.45 19.36
N GLY A 75 -0.17 -36.55 19.76
CA GLY A 75 -1.63 -36.74 19.63
C GLY A 75 -2.50 -35.75 20.42
N LEU A 76 -1.91 -35.02 21.37
CA LEU A 76 -2.54 -33.94 22.16
C LEU A 76 -2.09 -32.53 21.76
N GLY A 77 -1.40 -32.36 20.63
CA GLY A 77 -1.09 -31.04 20.05
C GLY A 77 0.28 -30.46 20.39
N THR A 78 1.02 -31.02 21.35
CA THR A 78 2.40 -30.58 21.66
C THR A 78 3.35 -30.92 20.50
N CYS A 79 4.24 -30.00 20.13
CA CYS A 79 5.24 -30.22 19.07
C CYS A 79 6.62 -30.56 19.67
N LEU A 80 7.15 -31.76 19.40
CA LEU A 80 8.48 -32.19 19.87
C LEU A 80 9.56 -31.97 18.82
N ASN A 81 10.77 -31.58 19.23
CA ASN A 81 11.91 -31.58 18.32
C ASN A 81 12.23 -33.01 17.83
N ALA A 82 12.64 -33.19 16.58
CA ALA A 82 12.91 -34.50 15.99
C ALA A 82 14.04 -35.27 16.68
N SER A 83 14.86 -34.58 17.50
CA SER A 83 15.82 -35.23 18.39
C SER A 83 15.18 -35.96 19.58
N LEU A 84 13.94 -35.62 19.93
CA LEU A 84 13.12 -36.15 21.03
C LEU A 84 12.06 -37.14 20.51
N VAL A 85 12.24 -37.66 19.30
CA VAL A 85 11.30 -38.60 18.68
C VAL A 85 12.05 -39.89 18.47
N CYS A 86 11.50 -41.00 18.95
CA CYS A 86 12.17 -42.30 18.92
C CYS A 86 13.55 -42.28 19.62
N ASP A 87 13.71 -41.47 20.67
CA ASP A 87 14.95 -41.38 21.46
C ASP A 87 14.96 -42.34 22.66
N GLY A 88 13.85 -43.06 22.87
CA GLY A 88 13.65 -44.03 23.94
C GLY A 88 13.04 -43.43 25.21
N HIS A 89 12.69 -42.14 25.18
CA HIS A 89 11.98 -41.45 26.25
C HIS A 89 10.55 -41.13 25.82
N GLN A 90 9.64 -41.13 26.80
CA GLN A 90 8.25 -40.75 26.56
C GLN A 90 8.12 -39.24 26.78
N ASP A 91 8.36 -38.46 25.75
CA ASP A 91 8.31 -37.00 25.77
C ASP A 91 6.90 -36.47 25.41
N CYS A 92 6.12 -37.21 24.60
CA CYS A 92 4.69 -36.90 24.46
C CYS A 92 3.90 -37.42 25.68
N ALA A 93 2.93 -36.64 26.14
CA ALA A 93 2.02 -37.03 27.24
C ALA A 93 1.24 -38.33 26.97
N ASP A 94 0.94 -38.61 25.70
CA ASP A 94 0.30 -39.86 25.24
C ASP A 94 1.31 -40.94 24.81
N GLY A 95 2.60 -40.62 24.81
CA GLY A 95 3.70 -41.48 24.34
C GLY A 95 3.67 -41.76 22.85
N SER A 96 3.03 -40.89 22.07
CA SER A 96 2.91 -41.03 20.62
C SER A 96 4.18 -40.70 19.83
N ASP A 97 5.24 -40.24 20.50
CA ASP A 97 6.61 -40.05 20.02
C ASP A 97 7.45 -41.33 20.00
N GLU A 98 7.00 -42.36 20.72
CA GLU A 98 7.64 -43.67 20.77
C GLU A 98 6.74 -44.74 20.13
N GLY A 99 7.35 -45.76 19.52
CA GLY A 99 6.57 -46.82 18.87
C GLY A 99 7.38 -47.90 18.17
N GLY A 100 6.70 -48.97 17.76
CA GLY A 100 7.34 -50.17 17.20
C GLY A 100 8.13 -49.94 15.90
N ASN A 101 7.80 -48.90 15.14
CA ASN A 101 8.48 -48.56 13.89
C ASN A 101 9.69 -47.63 14.07
N CYS A 102 9.99 -47.18 15.29
CA CYS A 102 11.17 -46.36 15.62
C CYS A 102 12.50 -47.06 15.33
N SER A 103 12.51 -48.40 15.35
CA SER A 103 13.70 -49.21 15.05
C SER A 103 14.00 -49.33 13.54
N VAL A 104 13.16 -48.78 12.66
CA VAL A 104 13.38 -48.82 11.21
C VAL A 104 14.43 -47.76 10.83
N PRO A 105 15.63 -48.15 10.38
CA PRO A 105 16.65 -47.18 10.04
C PRO A 105 16.26 -46.36 8.82
N CYS A 106 16.68 -45.10 8.79
CA CYS A 106 16.61 -44.22 7.63
C CYS A 106 17.46 -44.75 6.47
N LYS A 107 16.89 -45.70 5.71
CA LYS A 107 17.41 -46.18 4.43
C LYS A 107 16.76 -45.49 3.22
N GLN A 108 15.81 -44.59 3.47
CA GLN A 108 15.15 -43.79 2.44
C GLN A 108 16.12 -42.72 1.93
N SER A 109 16.11 -42.46 0.62
CA SER A 109 16.94 -41.45 -0.02
C SER A 109 16.32 -40.05 0.11
N CYS A 110 16.17 -39.57 1.34
CA CYS A 110 15.70 -38.21 1.62
C CYS A 110 16.67 -37.17 1.05
N ALA A 111 16.17 -36.06 0.52
CA ALA A 111 17.02 -35.02 -0.06
C ALA A 111 17.86 -34.26 0.99
N HIS A 112 17.30 -33.99 2.17
CA HIS A 112 17.98 -33.26 3.25
C HIS A 112 18.15 -34.12 4.50
N LEU A 113 17.11 -34.20 5.35
CA LEU A 113 17.17 -34.87 6.64
C LEU A 113 16.21 -36.05 6.68
N CYS A 114 16.55 -37.09 7.43
CA CYS A 114 15.70 -38.24 7.70
C CYS A 114 15.71 -38.53 9.20
N TYR A 115 14.52 -38.62 9.79
CA TYR A 115 14.36 -38.98 11.20
C TYR A 115 13.50 -40.24 11.32
N PRO A 116 13.84 -41.16 12.24
CA PRO A 116 12.93 -42.23 12.62
C PRO A 116 11.66 -41.62 13.21
N SER A 117 10.51 -42.26 12.98
CA SER A 117 9.26 -41.88 13.64
C SER A 117 8.45 -43.13 14.01
N PRO A 118 7.51 -43.03 14.95
CA PRO A 118 6.65 -44.15 15.37
C PRO A 118 5.83 -44.76 14.22
N GLN A 119 5.61 -43.99 13.15
CA GLN A 119 4.87 -44.39 11.95
C GLN A 119 5.80 -44.88 10.82
N GLY A 120 7.13 -44.83 11.02
CA GLY A 120 8.17 -45.16 10.03
C GLY A 120 9.09 -43.96 9.72
N PRO A 121 10.24 -44.18 9.07
CA PRO A 121 11.18 -43.10 8.77
C PRO A 121 10.54 -42.05 7.87
N ARG A 122 10.76 -40.77 8.21
CA ARG A 122 10.16 -39.62 7.52
C ARG A 122 11.24 -38.61 7.12
N CYS A 123 11.12 -38.07 5.90
CA CYS A 123 12.01 -37.04 5.41
C CYS A 123 11.58 -35.64 5.87
N TRP A 124 12.58 -34.80 6.13
CA TRP A 124 12.46 -33.43 6.59
C TRP A 124 13.34 -32.50 5.77
N CYS A 125 12.92 -31.25 5.65
CA CYS A 125 13.60 -30.24 4.86
C CYS A 125 14.20 -29.15 5.75
N SER A 126 15.43 -28.73 5.43
CA SER A 126 16.10 -27.59 6.04
C SER A 126 15.27 -26.30 5.96
N PRO A 127 15.58 -25.28 6.79
CA PRO A 127 14.94 -23.96 6.70
C PRO A 127 14.95 -23.38 5.28
N GLY A 128 13.82 -22.80 4.87
CA GLY A 128 13.61 -22.29 3.51
C GLY A 128 13.19 -23.34 2.48
N TYR A 129 12.94 -24.59 2.88
CA TYR A 129 12.49 -25.66 1.98
C TYR A 129 11.22 -26.35 2.50
N ARG A 130 10.37 -26.81 1.57
CA ARG A 130 9.19 -27.62 1.85
C ARG A 130 9.29 -29.01 1.24
N LEU A 131 8.69 -29.99 1.90
CA LEU A 131 8.66 -31.37 1.42
C LEU A 131 7.75 -31.49 0.18
N ALA A 132 8.26 -32.08 -0.88
CA ALA A 132 7.53 -32.33 -2.11
C ALA A 132 6.48 -33.44 -1.92
N LYS A 133 5.57 -33.59 -2.90
CA LYS A 133 4.47 -34.57 -2.86
C LYS A 133 4.94 -36.03 -2.83
N ASP A 134 6.19 -36.27 -3.24
CA ASP A 134 6.81 -37.60 -3.17
C ASP A 134 7.21 -38.00 -1.74
N GLY A 135 7.17 -37.06 -0.79
CA GLY A 135 7.57 -37.28 0.60
C GLY A 135 9.09 -37.44 0.79
N LEU A 136 9.90 -37.17 -0.24
CA LEU A 136 11.35 -37.43 -0.26
C LEU A 136 12.17 -36.19 -0.64
N SER A 137 11.71 -35.44 -1.63
CA SER A 137 12.43 -34.29 -2.19
C SER A 137 12.11 -33.00 -1.45
N CYS A 138 13.09 -32.12 -1.31
CA CYS A 138 12.90 -30.80 -0.71
C CYS A 138 12.92 -29.73 -1.80
N MET A 139 11.83 -28.98 -1.90
CA MET A 139 11.69 -27.87 -2.84
C MET A 139 11.92 -26.56 -2.10
N ASP A 140 12.71 -25.69 -2.72
CA ASP A 140 12.91 -24.32 -2.26
C ASP A 140 11.57 -23.60 -2.12
N ILE A 141 11.41 -22.84 -1.03
CA ILE A 141 10.27 -21.97 -0.83
C ILE A 141 10.64 -20.66 -1.49
N ASP A 142 9.94 -20.30 -2.57
CA ASP A 142 10.12 -18.98 -3.17
C ASP A 142 9.35 -17.94 -2.35
N GLU A 143 10.00 -17.32 -1.37
CA GLU A 143 9.35 -16.34 -0.49
C GLU A 143 8.88 -15.10 -1.26
N CYS A 144 9.57 -14.74 -2.35
CA CYS A 144 9.18 -13.63 -3.21
C CYS A 144 7.85 -13.91 -3.93
N THR A 145 7.56 -15.17 -4.25
CA THR A 145 6.28 -15.57 -4.84
C THR A 145 5.22 -15.86 -3.78
N GLU A 146 5.57 -16.54 -2.69
CA GLU A 146 4.61 -16.97 -1.67
C GLU A 146 4.16 -15.82 -0.76
N TRP A 147 5.09 -14.98 -0.34
CA TRP A 147 4.79 -13.84 0.55
C TRP A 147 4.68 -12.53 -0.22
N GLY A 148 5.21 -12.46 -1.44
CA GLY A 148 5.10 -11.29 -2.31
C GLY A 148 5.62 -10.03 -1.64
N GLU A 149 4.76 -9.01 -1.57
CA GLU A 149 5.02 -7.72 -0.89
C GLU A 149 5.18 -7.83 0.63
N GLY A 150 4.86 -9.00 1.21
CA GLY A 150 5.13 -9.29 2.61
C GLY A 150 6.58 -9.71 2.88
N ALA A 151 7.29 -10.23 1.88
CA ALA A 151 8.70 -10.65 2.00
C ALA A 151 9.63 -9.43 2.06
N CYS A 152 9.50 -8.50 1.11
CA CYS A 152 10.34 -7.31 1.06
C CYS A 152 9.48 -6.07 0.78
N SER A 153 9.88 -4.93 1.36
CA SER A 153 9.21 -3.65 1.12
C SER A 153 9.39 -3.11 -0.31
N GLN A 154 10.45 -3.56 -1.02
CA GLN A 154 10.79 -3.17 -2.38
C GLN A 154 11.21 -4.39 -3.22
N THR A 155 12.51 -4.57 -3.47
CA THR A 155 13.00 -5.66 -4.34
C THR A 155 13.20 -6.92 -3.51
N CYS A 156 12.73 -8.06 -4.03
CA CYS A 156 12.92 -9.38 -3.43
C CYS A 156 13.70 -10.27 -4.40
N LEU A 157 14.75 -10.94 -3.91
CA LEU A 157 15.53 -11.91 -4.65
C LEU A 157 15.51 -13.26 -3.91
N ASN A 158 14.84 -14.24 -4.50
CA ASN A 158 14.80 -15.61 -3.99
C ASN A 158 16.15 -16.30 -4.19
N ALA A 159 16.58 -17.08 -3.21
CA ALA A 159 17.78 -17.91 -3.26
C ALA A 159 17.50 -19.29 -2.64
N PRO A 160 18.25 -20.34 -2.99
CA PRO A 160 18.00 -21.65 -2.40
C PRO A 160 18.11 -21.64 -0.86
N GLY A 161 16.98 -21.81 -0.17
CA GLY A 161 16.84 -21.86 1.28
C GLY A 161 16.74 -20.50 1.98
N SER A 162 16.64 -19.39 1.23
CA SER A 162 16.54 -18.05 1.80
C SER A 162 16.16 -17.00 0.75
N TYR A 163 15.99 -15.75 1.15
CA TYR A 163 15.82 -14.64 0.23
C TYR A 163 16.58 -13.41 0.73
N SER A 164 16.78 -12.45 -0.16
CA SER A 164 17.39 -11.17 0.18
C SER A 164 16.57 -10.02 -0.37
N CYS A 165 16.45 -8.97 0.46
CA CYS A 165 15.77 -7.74 0.05
C CYS A 165 16.77 -6.70 -0.44
N GLY A 166 16.38 -6.00 -1.51
CA GLY A 166 17.13 -4.90 -2.10
C GLY A 166 16.32 -3.60 -2.11
N CYS A 167 17.01 -2.48 -1.98
CA CYS A 167 16.41 -1.15 -2.02
C CYS A 167 16.77 -0.42 -3.32
N LEU A 168 15.80 0.35 -3.82
CA LEU A 168 16.00 1.25 -4.94
C LEU A 168 16.94 2.40 -4.57
N PRO A 169 17.60 3.02 -5.56
CA PRO A 169 18.46 4.18 -5.33
C PRO A 169 17.76 5.27 -4.51
N GLY A 170 18.44 5.78 -3.47
CA GLY A 170 17.88 6.76 -2.54
C GLY A 170 17.17 6.16 -1.32
N TYR A 171 17.02 4.83 -1.26
CA TYR A 171 16.57 4.11 -0.07
C TYR A 171 17.72 3.35 0.59
N LEU A 172 17.64 3.17 1.91
CA LEU A 172 18.54 2.32 2.69
C LEU A 172 17.75 1.20 3.33
N LEU A 173 18.33 -0.01 3.32
CA LEU A 173 17.78 -1.18 3.98
C LEU A 173 17.97 -1.03 5.49
N GLU A 174 16.87 -1.14 6.23
CA GLU A 174 16.88 -1.11 7.68
C GLU A 174 17.61 -2.35 8.25
N PRO A 175 18.04 -2.31 9.53
CA PRO A 175 18.71 -3.43 10.18
C PRO A 175 17.88 -4.72 10.24
N ASP A 176 16.56 -4.63 10.02
CA ASP A 176 15.68 -5.78 9.90
C ASP A 176 15.94 -6.60 8.63
N GLY A 177 16.63 -6.03 7.62
CA GLY A 177 16.91 -6.69 6.35
C GLY A 177 15.72 -6.77 5.39
N HIS A 178 14.59 -6.11 5.68
CA HIS A 178 13.33 -6.23 4.93
C HIS A 178 12.72 -4.89 4.50
N VAL A 179 12.92 -3.83 5.29
CA VAL A 179 12.28 -2.53 5.09
C VAL A 179 13.26 -1.51 4.50
N CYS A 180 12.87 -0.86 3.41
CA CYS A 180 13.64 0.19 2.76
C CYS A 180 13.07 1.57 3.12
N LYS A 181 13.88 2.44 3.73
CA LYS A 181 13.49 3.82 4.09
C LYS A 181 14.23 4.86 3.28
N LEU A 182 13.59 6.01 3.05
CA LEU A 182 14.17 7.13 2.29
C LEU A 182 15.39 7.71 3.02
N THR A 183 16.49 7.83 2.28
CA THR A 183 17.72 8.51 2.71
C THR A 183 17.65 10.01 2.41
N GLY A 184 18.23 10.83 3.29
CA GLY A 184 18.23 12.29 3.14
C GLY A 184 17.13 12.96 3.97
N ALA A 185 16.40 13.90 3.36
CA ALA A 185 15.43 14.66 4.12
C ALA A 185 14.18 13.86 4.46
N GLU A 186 13.46 14.37 5.44
CA GLU A 186 12.20 13.81 5.87
C GLU A 186 11.11 13.88 4.79
N PRO A 187 10.39 12.78 4.52
CA PRO A 187 9.23 12.83 3.66
C PRO A 187 8.10 13.59 4.34
N VAL A 188 7.46 14.47 3.58
CA VAL A 188 6.35 15.31 4.04
C VAL A 188 5.09 14.92 3.30
N LEU A 189 3.96 14.97 4.00
CA LEU A 189 2.64 14.81 3.42
C LEU A 189 2.00 16.20 3.26
N LEU A 190 1.63 16.55 2.03
CA LEU A 190 0.86 17.75 1.74
C LEU A 190 -0.63 17.43 1.77
N VAL A 191 -1.40 18.22 2.52
CA VAL A 191 -2.84 18.02 2.69
C VAL A 191 -3.57 19.33 2.48
N ALA A 192 -4.49 19.36 1.52
CA ALA A 192 -5.43 20.47 1.36
C ALA A 192 -6.57 20.34 2.37
N VAL A 193 -6.73 21.35 3.22
CA VAL A 193 -7.81 21.44 4.20
C VAL A 193 -8.45 22.82 4.07
N GLN A 194 -9.68 22.87 3.56
CA GLN A 194 -10.42 24.11 3.30
C GLN A 194 -9.60 25.11 2.45
N SER A 195 -9.18 26.24 3.03
CA SER A 195 -8.43 27.32 2.38
C SER A 195 -6.91 27.21 2.57
N GLU A 196 -6.43 26.12 3.18
CA GLU A 196 -5.03 25.93 3.56
C GLU A 196 -4.43 24.67 2.95
N VAL A 197 -3.11 24.69 2.76
CA VAL A 197 -2.30 23.49 2.52
C VAL A 197 -1.34 23.31 3.68
N LEU A 198 -1.47 22.17 4.35
CA LEU A 198 -0.64 21.74 5.46
C LEU A 198 0.50 20.88 4.93
N SER A 199 1.68 21.01 5.50
CA SER A 199 2.72 19.99 5.47
C SER A 199 2.76 19.25 6.79
N TYR A 200 2.90 17.93 6.70
CA TYR A 200 3.05 17.05 7.84
C TYR A 200 4.31 16.20 7.66
N GLY A 201 5.27 16.33 8.56
CA GLY A 201 6.47 15.50 8.58
C GLY A 201 6.13 14.07 9.00
N LEU A 202 6.33 13.09 8.12
CA LEU A 202 5.95 11.69 8.37
C LEU A 202 6.82 10.99 9.43
N ARG A 203 7.98 11.55 9.78
CA ARG A 203 8.88 11.00 10.82
C ARG A 203 8.85 11.82 12.10
N SER A 204 8.84 13.14 11.98
CA SER A 204 8.86 14.10 13.09
C SER A 204 7.47 14.38 13.67
N GLY A 205 6.41 14.11 12.91
CA GLY A 205 5.04 14.52 13.26
C GLY A 205 4.86 16.04 13.26
N ARG A 206 5.82 16.80 12.71
CA ARG A 206 5.77 18.26 12.70
C ARG A 206 4.75 18.74 11.68
N GLU A 207 3.88 19.64 12.11
CA GLU A 207 2.85 20.24 11.28
C GLU A 207 3.20 21.69 10.95
N GLU A 208 3.03 22.11 9.70
CA GLU A 208 3.28 23.48 9.27
C GLU A 208 2.26 23.89 8.18
N VAL A 209 1.83 25.15 8.21
CA VAL A 209 0.94 25.70 7.18
C VAL A 209 1.82 26.28 6.07
N LEU A 210 1.86 25.61 4.90
CA LEU A 210 2.68 26.05 3.77
C LEU A 210 2.02 27.15 2.93
N LEU A 211 0.69 27.08 2.83
CA LEU A 211 -0.10 27.99 2.02
C LEU A 211 -1.42 28.25 2.76
N ALA A 212 -1.74 29.53 2.91
CA ALA A 212 -3.09 29.99 3.21
C ALA A 212 -3.61 30.81 2.03
N THR A 213 -4.83 30.52 1.62
CA THR A 213 -5.60 31.30 0.63
C THR A 213 -6.64 32.17 1.34
N ASP A 214 -7.42 32.94 0.58
CA ASP A 214 -8.52 33.72 1.16
C ASP A 214 -9.56 32.77 1.78
N LYS A 215 -10.19 33.16 2.90
CA LYS A 215 -11.05 32.27 3.71
C LYS A 215 -12.22 31.64 2.94
N ASP A 216 -12.68 32.29 1.89
CA ASP A 216 -13.80 31.81 1.05
C ASP A 216 -13.37 30.86 -0.07
N ARG A 217 -12.06 30.59 -0.19
CA ARG A 217 -11.51 29.69 -1.20
C ARG A 217 -11.34 28.28 -0.67
N VAL A 218 -11.56 27.32 -1.55
CA VAL A 218 -11.36 25.90 -1.26
C VAL A 218 -10.24 25.39 -2.16
N VAL A 219 -9.18 24.90 -1.52
CA VAL A 219 -8.13 24.12 -2.15
C VAL A 219 -8.65 22.70 -2.31
N PHE A 220 -8.90 22.28 -3.54
CA PHE A 220 -9.55 21.00 -3.82
C PHE A 220 -8.55 19.90 -4.14
N SER A 221 -8.18 19.69 -5.40
CA SER A 221 -7.07 18.81 -5.78
C SER A 221 -5.75 19.56 -5.72
N LEU A 222 -4.67 18.89 -5.35
CA LEU A 222 -3.32 19.48 -5.29
C LEU A 222 -2.28 18.50 -5.83
N ASP A 223 -1.23 19.03 -6.43
CA ASP A 223 -0.02 18.28 -6.76
C ASP A 223 1.22 19.19 -6.71
N TYR A 224 2.41 18.60 -6.72
CA TYR A 224 3.67 19.30 -6.45
C TYR A 224 4.69 19.10 -7.57
N ASP A 225 5.27 20.22 -8.01
CA ASP A 225 6.42 20.24 -8.89
C ASP A 225 7.72 20.30 -8.08
N LEU A 226 8.46 19.20 -8.15
CA LEU A 226 9.74 19.00 -7.47
C LEU A 226 10.93 19.71 -8.11
N VAL A 227 10.83 20.16 -9.37
CA VAL A 227 11.92 20.91 -10.04
C VAL A 227 11.90 22.38 -9.61
N GLU A 228 10.74 23.05 -9.71
CA GLU A 228 10.61 24.49 -9.36
C GLU A 228 10.09 24.72 -7.93
N ARG A 229 9.83 23.64 -7.17
CA ARG A 229 9.29 23.69 -5.80
C ARG A 229 7.97 24.46 -5.71
N LYS A 230 7.06 24.18 -6.64
CA LYS A 230 5.74 24.81 -6.73
C LYS A 230 4.64 23.83 -6.35
N VAL A 231 3.70 24.29 -5.53
CA VAL A 231 2.45 23.58 -5.29
C VAL A 231 1.40 24.11 -6.26
N PHE A 232 0.75 23.21 -6.98
CA PHE A 232 -0.41 23.51 -7.82
C PHE A 232 -1.68 23.03 -7.14
N TRP A 233 -2.77 23.75 -7.33
CA TRP A 233 -4.07 23.32 -6.83
C TRP A 233 -5.21 23.81 -7.69
N MET A 234 -6.33 23.09 -7.62
CA MET A 234 -7.60 23.50 -8.18
C MET A 234 -8.35 24.39 -7.18
N ASP A 235 -8.67 25.63 -7.58
CA ASP A 235 -9.47 26.59 -6.81
C ASP A 235 -10.90 26.59 -7.36
N LEU A 236 -11.81 25.96 -6.61
CA LEU A 236 -13.21 25.81 -7.02
C LEU A 236 -13.99 27.12 -7.05
N ALA A 237 -13.62 28.10 -6.23
CA ALA A 237 -14.33 29.37 -6.15
C ALA A 237 -14.05 30.24 -7.39
N THR A 238 -12.85 30.14 -7.95
CA THR A 238 -12.44 30.92 -9.13
C THR A 238 -12.39 30.11 -10.42
N GLU A 239 -12.72 28.81 -10.36
CA GLU A 239 -12.62 27.86 -11.46
C GLU A 239 -11.26 27.99 -12.17
N SER A 240 -10.18 27.90 -11.40
CA SER A 240 -8.82 28.09 -11.91
C SER A 240 -7.79 27.16 -11.27
N ILE A 241 -6.81 26.73 -12.06
CA ILE A 241 -5.63 26.03 -11.55
C ILE A 241 -4.62 27.10 -11.15
N ARG A 242 -4.19 27.06 -9.89
CA ARG A 242 -3.32 28.06 -9.27
C ARG A 242 -2.02 27.45 -8.79
N TRP A 243 -1.04 28.30 -8.54
CA TRP A 243 0.27 27.86 -8.07
C TRP A 243 0.87 28.81 -7.04
N GLN A 244 1.73 28.26 -6.19
CA GLN A 244 2.60 29.00 -5.27
C GLN A 244 4.00 28.40 -5.30
N ASP A 245 5.00 29.25 -5.45
CA ASP A 245 6.41 28.91 -5.24
C ASP A 245 6.69 28.88 -3.73
N LEU A 246 7.12 27.73 -3.22
CA LEU A 246 7.38 27.54 -1.79
C LEU A 246 8.66 28.23 -1.31
N SER A 247 9.57 28.60 -2.21
CA SER A 247 10.82 29.28 -1.88
C SER A 247 10.62 30.79 -1.81
N SER A 248 9.89 31.36 -2.77
CA SER A 248 9.68 32.82 -2.86
C SER A 248 8.34 33.30 -2.30
N GLY A 249 7.38 32.40 -2.07
CA GLY A 249 6.01 32.73 -1.67
C GLY A 249 5.18 33.36 -2.79
N LYS A 250 5.73 33.53 -4.00
CA LYS A 250 5.01 34.07 -5.15
C LYS A 250 3.86 33.16 -5.54
N LYS A 251 2.71 33.76 -5.82
CA LYS A 251 1.49 33.05 -6.24
C LYS A 251 1.07 33.49 -7.63
N GLY A 252 0.37 32.62 -8.35
CA GLY A 252 -0.19 32.94 -9.66
C GLY A 252 -1.33 32.01 -10.05
N THR A 253 -1.89 32.28 -11.22
CA THR A 253 -2.88 31.42 -11.87
C THR A 253 -2.26 30.84 -13.12
N LEU A 254 -2.34 29.51 -13.28
CA LEU A 254 -1.86 28.79 -14.45
C LEU A 254 -2.95 28.79 -15.54
N VAL A 255 -4.16 28.34 -15.20
CA VAL A 255 -5.28 28.22 -16.14
C VAL A 255 -6.55 28.79 -15.50
N LYS A 256 -7.36 29.53 -16.25
CA LYS A 256 -8.65 30.10 -15.80
C LYS A 256 -9.82 29.48 -16.56
N GLY A 257 -10.99 29.44 -15.91
CA GLY A 257 -12.24 28.97 -16.51
C GLY A 257 -12.25 27.46 -16.74
N VAL A 258 -11.64 26.70 -15.83
CA VAL A 258 -11.56 25.24 -15.90
C VAL A 258 -12.11 24.62 -14.63
N LYS A 259 -12.72 23.46 -14.76
CA LYS A 259 -13.11 22.60 -13.64
C LYS A 259 -12.24 21.36 -13.66
N SER A 260 -11.97 20.83 -12.48
CA SER A 260 -11.19 19.61 -12.38
C SER A 260 -11.49 18.84 -11.11
N ASP A 261 -11.62 17.53 -11.26
CA ASP A 261 -11.73 16.59 -10.15
C ASP A 261 -10.34 16.23 -9.61
N CYS A 262 -9.34 16.13 -10.49
CA CYS A 262 -7.96 15.81 -10.13
C CYS A 262 -6.93 16.47 -11.07
N ILE A 263 -5.83 16.93 -10.49
CA ILE A 263 -4.64 17.40 -11.22
C ILE A 263 -3.45 16.46 -10.99
N ALA A 264 -2.57 16.32 -11.98
CA ALA A 264 -1.34 15.54 -11.89
C ALA A 264 -0.18 16.23 -12.65
N VAL A 265 1.00 16.31 -12.02
CA VAL A 265 2.18 17.00 -12.53
C VAL A 265 3.18 15.99 -13.07
N ASP A 266 3.50 16.12 -14.36
CA ASP A 266 4.68 15.52 -14.96
C ASP A 266 5.87 16.45 -14.76
N TRP A 267 6.61 16.19 -13.67
CA TRP A 267 7.79 16.96 -13.31
C TRP A 267 8.94 16.83 -14.32
N LEU A 268 8.98 15.74 -15.10
CA LEU A 268 10.08 15.44 -16.03
C LEU A 268 9.83 16.08 -17.40
N GLY A 269 8.64 15.89 -17.97
CA GLY A 269 8.22 16.52 -19.23
C GLY A 269 7.76 17.97 -19.07
N ARG A 270 7.64 18.46 -17.82
CA ARG A 270 7.19 19.83 -17.48
C ARG A 270 5.76 20.09 -17.97
N ASN A 271 4.84 19.16 -17.68
CA ASN A 271 3.44 19.28 -18.04
C ASN A 271 2.55 19.11 -16.80
N LEU A 272 1.35 19.70 -16.83
CA LEU A 272 0.29 19.47 -15.85
C LEU A 272 -0.93 18.94 -16.58
N TYR A 273 -1.44 17.81 -16.11
CA TYR A 273 -2.64 17.14 -16.60
C TYR A 273 -3.78 17.32 -15.61
N TRP A 274 -5.01 17.31 -16.11
CA TRP A 274 -6.19 17.27 -15.27
C TRP A 274 -7.38 16.59 -15.94
N THR A 275 -8.27 16.06 -15.10
CA THR A 275 -9.54 15.47 -15.52
C THR A 275 -10.66 16.49 -15.48
N ASP A 276 -11.53 16.46 -16.48
CA ASP A 276 -12.86 17.07 -16.46
C ASP A 276 -13.90 15.94 -16.55
N GLY A 277 -14.40 15.52 -15.38
CA GLY A 277 -15.38 14.44 -15.29
C GLY A 277 -16.70 14.74 -15.99
N ALA A 278 -17.12 16.02 -16.03
CA ALA A 278 -18.38 16.42 -16.64
C ALA A 278 -18.30 16.45 -18.16
N ALA A 279 -17.16 16.88 -18.71
CA ALA A 279 -16.92 16.90 -20.15
C ALA A 279 -16.45 15.54 -20.71
N GLY A 280 -16.00 14.63 -19.85
CA GLY A 280 -15.42 13.36 -20.29
C GLY A 280 -14.06 13.55 -20.97
N GLN A 281 -13.19 14.38 -20.39
CA GLN A 281 -11.93 14.78 -21.00
C GLN A 281 -10.75 14.70 -20.03
N VAL A 282 -9.56 14.48 -20.60
CA VAL A 282 -8.27 14.74 -19.93
C VAL A 282 -7.53 15.80 -20.74
N LEU A 283 -7.12 16.85 -20.05
CA LEU A 283 -6.47 18.01 -20.64
C LEU A 283 -5.05 18.16 -20.10
N ALA A 284 -4.20 18.85 -20.84
CA ALA A 284 -2.83 19.12 -20.43
C ALA A 284 -2.38 20.54 -20.80
N THR A 285 -1.50 21.08 -19.97
CA THR A 285 -0.80 22.33 -20.21
C THR A 285 0.68 22.22 -19.87
N ARG A 286 1.49 23.12 -20.41
CA ARG A 286 2.93 23.15 -20.17
C ARG A 286 3.25 24.01 -18.95
N LEU A 287 4.16 23.52 -18.11
CA LEU A 287 4.73 24.27 -17.00
C LEU A 287 5.85 25.19 -17.47
N GLY A 288 5.88 26.42 -16.95
CA GLY A 288 6.96 27.39 -17.20
C GLY A 288 6.91 28.11 -18.55
N ALA A 289 5.84 27.97 -19.33
CA ALA A 289 5.65 28.74 -20.56
C ALA A 289 5.20 30.17 -20.25
N ALA A 290 5.96 31.16 -20.72
CA ALA A 290 5.52 32.55 -20.83
C ALA A 290 5.00 32.75 -22.26
N TRP A 291 3.79 32.27 -22.58
CA TRP A 291 3.26 32.31 -23.94
C TRP A 291 2.28 33.48 -24.16
N GLN A 292 2.20 33.96 -25.40
CA GLN A 292 1.54 35.20 -25.83
C GLN A 292 0.17 34.92 -26.52
N GLY A 293 -0.80 34.27 -25.86
CA GLY A 293 -2.08 34.00 -26.55
C GLY A 293 -3.18 33.19 -25.83
N ILE A 294 -4.16 32.74 -26.62
CA ILE A 294 -5.43 32.07 -26.25
C ILE A 294 -5.19 30.54 -26.09
N PRO A 295 -6.17 29.80 -25.53
CA PRO A 295 -6.11 29.19 -24.19
C PRO A 295 -4.94 28.20 -24.06
N GLU A 296 -4.06 28.36 -23.06
CA GLU A 296 -2.89 27.47 -22.88
C GLU A 296 -3.28 26.13 -22.24
N TYR A 297 -4.03 25.31 -22.97
CA TYR A 297 -4.13 23.88 -22.75
C TYR A 297 -4.73 23.17 -23.95
N THR A 298 -4.46 21.87 -24.05
CA THR A 298 -4.99 21.02 -25.10
C THR A 298 -5.78 19.87 -24.48
N VAL A 299 -6.79 19.40 -25.21
CA VAL A 299 -7.47 18.15 -24.89
C VAL A 299 -6.59 17.01 -25.38
N VAL A 300 -6.05 16.22 -24.45
CA VAL A 300 -5.18 15.07 -24.78
C VAL A 300 -6.03 13.83 -25.01
N MET A 301 -7.14 13.71 -24.29
CA MET A 301 -8.07 12.60 -24.44
C MET A 301 -9.51 13.09 -24.34
N ASP A 302 -10.32 12.71 -25.32
CA ASP A 302 -11.77 12.89 -25.36
C ASP A 302 -12.45 11.68 -26.03
N GLY A 303 -13.77 11.81 -26.26
CA GLY A 303 -14.55 10.97 -27.16
C GLY A 303 -15.28 9.81 -26.51
N ASP A 304 -14.73 9.20 -25.45
CA ASP A 304 -15.26 7.94 -24.88
C ASP A 304 -14.94 7.75 -23.38
N LEU A 305 -14.71 8.83 -22.63
CA LEU A 305 -14.37 8.74 -21.20
C LEU A 305 -15.64 8.83 -20.33
N ASP A 306 -15.82 7.89 -19.43
CA ASP A 306 -17.02 7.77 -18.59
C ASP A 306 -16.82 8.38 -17.21
N GLN A 307 -16.93 9.72 -17.15
CA GLN A 307 -16.66 10.53 -15.95
C GLN A 307 -15.28 10.24 -15.34
N PRO A 308 -14.20 10.65 -16.03
CA PRO A 308 -12.84 10.51 -15.50
C PRO A 308 -12.70 11.32 -14.20
N HIS A 309 -12.16 10.72 -13.14
CA HIS A 309 -12.10 11.32 -11.81
C HIS A 309 -10.67 11.50 -11.33
N SER A 310 -10.05 10.47 -10.74
CA SER A 310 -8.68 10.56 -10.19
C SER A 310 -7.65 10.26 -11.28
N LEU A 311 -6.51 10.95 -11.23
CA LEU A 311 -5.46 10.93 -12.25
C LEU A 311 -4.09 10.82 -11.59
N VAL A 312 -3.23 9.94 -12.09
CA VAL A 312 -1.84 9.79 -11.64
C VAL A 312 -0.93 9.54 -12.85
N VAL A 313 0.31 10.03 -12.78
CA VAL A 313 1.27 9.97 -13.89
C VAL A 313 2.53 9.19 -13.51
N GLN A 314 3.12 8.53 -14.50
CA GLN A 314 4.42 7.86 -14.41
C GLN A 314 5.37 8.44 -15.48
N PRO A 315 6.03 9.58 -15.20
CA PRO A 315 6.83 10.33 -16.18
C PRO A 315 7.92 9.54 -16.88
N LEU A 316 8.56 8.62 -16.17
CA LEU A 316 9.64 7.77 -16.68
C LEU A 316 9.17 6.76 -17.72
N ALA A 317 7.96 6.24 -17.57
CA ALA A 317 7.36 5.29 -18.51
C ALA A 317 6.56 6.00 -19.60
N GLY A 318 6.34 7.31 -19.50
CA GLY A 318 5.44 8.03 -20.40
C GLY A 318 3.99 7.53 -20.33
N LEU A 319 3.58 7.06 -19.15
CA LEU A 319 2.24 6.52 -18.90
C LEU A 319 1.45 7.40 -17.93
N LEU A 320 0.13 7.36 -18.10
CA LEU A 320 -0.86 8.05 -17.29
C LEU A 320 -1.98 7.06 -16.96
N TYR A 321 -2.48 7.13 -15.74
CA TYR A 321 -3.56 6.27 -15.26
C TYR A 321 -4.69 7.12 -14.69
N TRP A 322 -5.92 6.73 -14.96
CA TRP A 322 -7.09 7.40 -14.40
C TRP A 322 -8.20 6.43 -14.03
N SER A 323 -9.10 6.92 -13.20
CA SER A 323 -10.31 6.21 -12.82
C SER A 323 -11.53 6.79 -13.52
N GLU A 324 -12.43 5.92 -13.93
CA GLU A 324 -13.76 6.27 -14.45
C GLU A 324 -14.80 5.86 -13.40
N VAL A 325 -15.68 6.80 -13.03
CA VAL A 325 -16.68 6.62 -11.96
C VAL A 325 -18.13 6.69 -12.47
N GLY A 326 -18.31 6.80 -13.79
CA GLY A 326 -19.63 6.92 -14.40
C GLY A 326 -20.39 5.59 -14.47
N SER A 327 -20.97 5.32 -15.64
CA SER A 327 -21.86 4.17 -15.85
C SER A 327 -21.11 2.83 -15.85
N HIS A 328 -19.86 2.84 -16.30
CA HIS A 328 -18.97 1.70 -16.42
C HIS A 328 -17.67 1.99 -15.66
N PRO A 329 -17.63 1.73 -14.35
CA PRO A 329 -16.44 1.99 -13.54
C PRO A 329 -15.23 1.18 -14.00
N ARG A 330 -14.14 1.86 -14.33
CA ARG A 330 -12.92 1.27 -14.88
C ARG A 330 -11.69 1.99 -14.32
N LEU A 331 -10.58 1.25 -14.24
CA LEU A 331 -9.26 1.85 -14.18
C LEU A 331 -8.65 1.75 -15.57
N MET A 332 -8.09 2.85 -16.02
CA MET A 332 -7.60 3.04 -17.37
C MET A 332 -6.12 3.41 -17.32
N GLU A 333 -5.38 2.99 -18.33
CA GLU A 333 -4.02 3.42 -18.61
C GLU A 333 -3.96 3.98 -20.02
N SER A 334 -3.13 4.99 -20.22
CA SER A 334 -2.76 5.48 -21.53
C SER A 334 -1.31 5.94 -21.58
N THR A 335 -0.75 6.01 -22.78
CA THR A 335 0.38 6.91 -23.04
C THR A 335 0.00 8.35 -22.69
N MET A 336 0.99 9.15 -22.30
CA MET A 336 0.76 10.55 -21.91
C MET A 336 0.22 11.45 -23.03
N ASP A 337 0.35 11.04 -24.29
CA ASP A 337 -0.24 11.70 -25.45
C ASP A 337 -1.67 11.22 -25.80
N GLY A 338 -2.22 10.25 -25.05
CA GLY A 338 -3.55 9.71 -25.28
C GLY A 338 -3.67 8.73 -26.44
N SER A 339 -2.56 8.41 -27.14
CA SER A 339 -2.56 7.63 -28.38
C SER A 339 -2.81 6.14 -28.20
N ARG A 340 -2.36 5.54 -27.09
CA ARG A 340 -2.59 4.13 -26.77
C ARG A 340 -3.29 4.01 -25.43
N ARG A 341 -4.60 3.78 -25.47
CA ARG A 341 -5.45 3.60 -24.29
C ARG A 341 -5.74 2.12 -24.07
N HIS A 342 -5.65 1.66 -22.83
CA HIS A 342 -5.98 0.30 -22.45
C HIS A 342 -6.79 0.29 -21.14
N VAL A 343 -7.73 -0.66 -21.03
CA VAL A 343 -8.51 -0.86 -19.80
C VAL A 343 -7.69 -1.74 -18.87
N LEU A 344 -7.16 -1.15 -17.79
CA LEU A 344 -6.34 -1.86 -16.80
C LEU A 344 -7.20 -2.81 -15.98
N LEU A 345 -8.33 -2.31 -15.46
CA LEU A 345 -9.29 -3.11 -14.69
C LEU A 345 -10.72 -2.68 -15.01
N ALA A 346 -11.62 -3.66 -15.18
CA ALA A 346 -13.04 -3.43 -15.52
C ALA A 346 -14.02 -4.15 -14.58
N ARG A 347 -13.53 -4.85 -13.55
CA ARG A 347 -14.34 -5.67 -12.65
C ARG A 347 -13.97 -5.39 -11.19
N GLY A 348 -14.95 -5.55 -10.30
CA GLY A 348 -14.74 -5.30 -8.87
C GLY A 348 -14.58 -3.82 -8.53
N LEU A 349 -15.09 -2.92 -9.39
CA LEU A 349 -15.03 -1.48 -9.22
C LEU A 349 -16.45 -0.92 -9.02
N GLY A 350 -16.58 -0.04 -8.04
CA GLY A 350 -17.75 0.78 -7.76
C GLY A 350 -17.48 2.21 -8.18
N TRP A 351 -16.92 3.04 -7.28
CA TRP A 351 -16.49 4.40 -7.59
C TRP A 351 -15.06 4.62 -7.10
N PRO A 352 -14.04 4.24 -7.88
CA PRO A 352 -12.64 4.50 -7.57
C PRO A 352 -12.33 6.01 -7.60
N THR A 353 -12.51 6.70 -6.47
CA THR A 353 -12.39 8.17 -6.39
C THR A 353 -10.99 8.66 -6.08
N ALA A 354 -10.09 7.79 -5.60
CA ALA A 354 -8.71 8.14 -5.29
C ALA A 354 -7.74 7.07 -5.79
N LEU A 355 -6.67 7.49 -6.47
CA LEU A 355 -5.59 6.63 -6.98
C LEU A 355 -4.26 7.03 -6.36
N ALA A 356 -3.37 6.04 -6.19
CA ALA A 356 -1.97 6.26 -5.83
C ALA A 356 -1.07 5.21 -6.51
N LEU A 357 0.10 5.63 -6.99
CA LEU A 357 1.09 4.72 -7.58
C LEU A 357 2.18 4.38 -6.55
N ASP A 358 2.49 3.10 -6.44
CA ASP A 358 3.67 2.59 -5.75
C ASP A 358 4.67 2.12 -6.80
N LEU A 359 5.46 3.06 -7.30
CA LEU A 359 6.43 2.79 -8.36
C LEU A 359 7.48 1.73 -7.98
N PRO A 360 8.00 1.66 -6.73
CA PRO A 360 8.93 0.61 -6.35
C PRO A 360 8.41 -0.82 -6.53
N THR A 361 7.13 -1.06 -6.22
CA THR A 361 6.51 -2.38 -6.34
C THR A 361 5.70 -2.55 -7.64
N GLN A 362 5.68 -1.52 -8.50
CA GLN A 362 4.88 -1.44 -9.72
C GLN A 362 3.40 -1.76 -9.47
N ARG A 363 2.79 -1.06 -8.51
CA ARG A 363 1.37 -1.21 -8.17
C ARG A 363 0.59 0.09 -8.24
N ILE A 364 -0.70 -0.06 -8.52
CA ILE A 364 -1.70 0.98 -8.35
C ILE A 364 -2.61 0.63 -7.18
N PHE A 365 -2.83 1.60 -6.30
CA PHE A 365 -3.82 1.55 -5.23
C PHE A 365 -5.01 2.40 -5.62
N TRP A 366 -6.20 1.91 -5.34
CA TRP A 366 -7.43 2.70 -5.47
C TRP A 366 -8.31 2.55 -4.25
N LEU A 367 -9.01 3.64 -3.93
CA LEU A 367 -10.01 3.67 -2.89
C LEU A 367 -11.36 3.88 -3.53
N ASP A 368 -12.29 3.00 -3.17
CA ASP A 368 -13.61 2.94 -3.77
C ASP A 368 -14.65 3.54 -2.82
N GLU A 369 -15.26 4.65 -3.20
CA GLU A 369 -16.27 5.33 -2.39
C GLU A 369 -17.56 4.52 -2.28
N LYS A 370 -17.96 3.81 -3.34
CA LYS A 370 -19.21 3.02 -3.37
C LYS A 370 -19.08 1.72 -2.59
N LEU A 371 -17.93 1.06 -2.71
CA LEU A 371 -17.64 -0.20 -2.01
C LEU A 371 -17.05 0.02 -0.62
N GLY A 372 -16.60 1.23 -0.28
CA GLY A 372 -15.99 1.55 1.00
C GLY A 372 -14.70 0.77 1.27
N SER A 373 -13.93 0.47 0.21
CA SER A 373 -12.79 -0.45 0.27
C SER A 373 -11.52 0.17 -0.30
N VAL A 374 -10.38 -0.44 0.03
CA VAL A 374 -9.08 -0.13 -0.56
C VAL A 374 -8.59 -1.38 -1.24
N SER A 375 -8.17 -1.24 -2.49
CA SER A 375 -7.66 -2.33 -3.29
C SER A 375 -6.39 -1.93 -4.02
N SER A 376 -5.62 -2.92 -4.44
CA SER A 376 -4.41 -2.72 -5.21
C SER A 376 -4.26 -3.77 -6.29
N ALA A 377 -3.53 -3.44 -7.35
CA ALA A 377 -3.17 -4.35 -8.42
C ALA A 377 -1.78 -4.01 -8.95
N ARG A 378 -1.14 -4.95 -9.63
CA ARG A 378 0.06 -4.63 -10.41
C ARG A 378 -0.32 -3.74 -11.59
N LEU A 379 0.64 -2.97 -12.10
CA LEU A 379 0.42 -2.07 -13.24
C LEU A 379 0.13 -2.82 -14.56
N ASP A 380 0.29 -4.15 -14.60
CA ASP A 380 -0.15 -5.01 -15.70
C ASP A 380 -1.61 -5.51 -15.54
N GLY A 381 -2.32 -5.06 -14.50
CA GLY A 381 -3.70 -5.46 -14.19
C GLY A 381 -3.83 -6.78 -13.45
N THR A 382 -2.71 -7.46 -13.14
CA THR A 382 -2.71 -8.74 -12.42
C THR A 382 -2.62 -8.56 -10.90
N SER A 383 -2.71 -9.68 -10.17
CA SER A 383 -2.51 -9.74 -8.72
C SER A 383 -3.36 -8.73 -7.94
N VAL A 384 -4.65 -8.63 -8.31
CA VAL A 384 -5.65 -7.81 -7.63
C VAL A 384 -5.81 -8.28 -6.18
N LYS A 385 -5.71 -7.34 -5.24
CA LYS A 385 -5.77 -7.57 -3.81
C LYS A 385 -6.68 -6.54 -3.17
N VAL A 386 -7.68 -7.00 -2.41
CA VAL A 386 -8.49 -6.13 -1.55
C VAL A 386 -7.86 -6.12 -0.17
N LEU A 387 -7.52 -4.94 0.35
CA LEU A 387 -7.02 -4.80 1.70
C LEU A 387 -8.18 -4.98 2.67
N LYS A 388 -8.05 -5.91 3.62
CA LYS A 388 -9.09 -6.20 4.62
C LYS A 388 -9.09 -5.13 5.71
N LEU A 389 -9.72 -4.00 5.40
CA LEU A 389 -9.88 -2.86 6.30
C LEU A 389 -11.33 -2.75 6.77
N GLY A 390 -11.58 -2.04 7.87
CA GLY A 390 -12.91 -1.50 8.16
C GLY A 390 -13.34 -0.48 7.10
N TRP A 391 -14.66 -0.26 6.99
CA TRP A 391 -15.28 0.59 5.97
C TRP A 391 -14.61 1.97 5.82
N VAL A 392 -14.22 2.33 4.58
CA VAL A 392 -13.62 3.62 4.23
C VAL A 392 -14.71 4.65 3.92
N ARG A 393 -14.61 5.85 4.50
CA ARG A 393 -15.70 6.83 4.49
C ARG A 393 -15.43 8.02 3.57
N SER A 394 -15.92 7.92 2.33
CA SER A 394 -15.80 8.97 1.29
C SER A 394 -14.33 9.37 1.06
N PRO A 395 -13.51 8.43 0.53
CA PRO A 395 -12.13 8.71 0.18
C PRO A 395 -12.07 9.71 -0.98
N PHE A 396 -11.09 10.61 -0.95
CA PHE A 396 -10.94 11.63 -2.00
C PHE A 396 -9.58 11.62 -2.69
N ALA A 397 -8.49 11.58 -1.94
CA ALA A 397 -7.14 11.50 -2.49
C ALA A 397 -6.31 10.48 -1.71
N ALA A 398 -5.30 9.92 -2.36
CA ALA A 398 -4.41 8.94 -1.77
C ALA A 398 -2.97 9.14 -2.22
N ALA A 399 -2.03 8.75 -1.38
CA ALA A 399 -0.62 8.72 -1.69
C ALA A 399 0.07 7.55 -0.98
N VAL A 400 1.16 7.07 -1.58
CA VAL A 400 1.99 6.01 -0.99
C VAL A 400 3.35 6.60 -0.64
N CYS A 401 3.86 6.26 0.54
CA CYS A 401 5.23 6.55 0.93
C CYS A 401 5.79 5.41 1.76
N GLU A 402 6.96 4.91 1.37
CA GLU A 402 7.61 3.76 2.02
C GLU A 402 6.64 2.56 2.13
N GLY A 403 6.44 2.01 3.33
CA GLY A 403 5.50 0.90 3.59
C GLY A 403 4.05 1.32 3.80
N GLN A 404 3.73 2.61 3.71
CA GLN A 404 2.46 3.16 4.17
C GLN A 404 1.62 3.72 3.01
N LEU A 405 0.31 3.49 3.09
CA LEU A 405 -0.70 4.11 2.25
C LEU A 405 -1.46 5.17 3.08
N TYR A 406 -1.61 6.36 2.52
CA TYR A 406 -2.29 7.50 3.13
C TYR A 406 -3.49 7.90 2.29
N TRP A 407 -4.59 8.32 2.93
CA TRP A 407 -5.73 8.87 2.21
C TRP A 407 -6.54 9.87 3.03
N SER A 408 -7.23 10.77 2.33
CA SER A 408 -8.16 11.72 2.91
C SER A 408 -9.58 11.16 2.97
N GLU A 409 -10.24 11.26 4.12
CA GLU A 409 -11.65 10.91 4.30
C GLU A 409 -12.50 12.14 4.59
N ARG A 410 -13.41 12.46 3.66
CA ARG A 410 -14.26 13.66 3.74
C ARG A 410 -15.37 13.58 4.78
N LYS A 411 -15.82 12.38 5.14
CA LYS A 411 -16.91 12.20 6.13
C LYS A 411 -16.42 12.19 7.57
N THR A 412 -15.16 11.83 7.80
CA THR A 412 -14.54 11.78 9.14
C THR A 412 -13.62 12.97 9.42
N TRP A 413 -13.39 13.82 8.42
CA TRP A 413 -12.52 15.00 8.47
C TRP A 413 -11.10 14.65 8.90
N SER A 414 -10.60 13.55 8.34
CA SER A 414 -9.35 12.98 8.78
C SER A 414 -8.52 12.43 7.62
N VAL A 415 -7.22 12.39 7.85
CA VAL A 415 -6.28 11.64 7.04
C VAL A 415 -5.98 10.34 7.76
N GLN A 416 -6.12 9.24 7.04
CA GLN A 416 -5.87 7.90 7.54
C GLN A 416 -4.54 7.38 6.98
N GLN A 417 -3.91 6.46 7.70
CA GLN A 417 -2.75 5.71 7.23
C GLN A 417 -2.93 4.22 7.52
N VAL A 418 -2.31 3.37 6.71
CA VAL A 418 -2.30 1.90 6.89
C VAL A 418 -1.04 1.30 6.30
N ASP A 419 -0.63 0.12 6.79
CA ASP A 419 0.40 -0.68 6.15
C ASP A 419 -0.09 -1.17 4.78
N LYS A 420 0.62 -0.79 3.72
CA LYS A 420 0.18 -1.01 2.33
C LYS A 420 0.18 -2.49 1.94
N ALA A 421 1.05 -3.29 2.55
CA ALA A 421 1.23 -4.70 2.23
C ALA A 421 0.18 -5.57 2.92
N SER A 422 -0.06 -5.38 4.21
CA SER A 422 -0.94 -6.21 5.03
C SER A 422 -2.36 -5.65 5.18
N GLY A 423 -2.54 -4.33 5.02
CA GLY A 423 -3.78 -3.65 5.39
C GLY A 423 -4.03 -3.57 6.90
N LYS A 424 -3.04 -3.92 7.73
CA LYS A 424 -3.14 -3.83 9.19
C LYS A 424 -2.66 -2.46 9.69
N ASN A 425 -2.82 -2.22 11.00
CA ASN A 425 -2.37 -1.01 11.69
C ASN A 425 -2.96 0.29 11.10
N ARG A 426 -4.25 0.26 10.74
CA ARG A 426 -4.97 1.47 10.33
C ARG A 426 -5.01 2.46 11.50
N THR A 427 -4.48 3.66 11.30
CA THR A 427 -4.57 4.75 12.29
C THR A 427 -5.00 6.07 11.64
N THR A 428 -5.56 6.96 12.45
CA THR A 428 -5.84 8.34 12.03
C THR A 428 -4.58 9.17 12.22
N LEU A 429 -4.03 9.69 11.13
CA LEU A 429 -2.82 10.53 11.14
C LEU A 429 -3.15 11.98 11.53
N LEU A 430 -4.18 12.53 10.89
CA LEU A 430 -4.60 13.92 11.10
C LEU A 430 -6.11 14.00 11.26
N LYS A 431 -6.59 14.85 12.16
CA LYS A 431 -7.99 15.21 12.28
C LYS A 431 -8.11 16.73 12.40
N ARG A 432 -8.99 17.34 11.61
CA ARG A 432 -9.13 18.81 11.51
C ARG A 432 -10.58 19.25 11.49
N HIS A 433 -10.78 20.54 11.75
CA HIS A 433 -12.04 21.21 11.53
C HIS A 433 -12.15 21.58 10.04
N GLY A 434 -12.66 20.66 9.22
CA GLY A 434 -12.82 20.85 7.79
C GLY A 434 -12.52 19.58 6.99
N GLN A 435 -13.14 19.44 5.81
CA GLN A 435 -12.93 18.28 4.95
C GLN A 435 -11.52 18.34 4.34
N PRO A 436 -10.68 17.31 4.54
CA PRO A 436 -9.46 17.17 3.77
C PRO A 436 -9.82 16.74 2.34
N HIS A 437 -9.24 17.43 1.36
CA HIS A 437 -9.42 17.11 -0.05
C HIS A 437 -8.12 16.50 -0.59
N GLY A 438 -7.42 17.20 -1.49
CA GLY A 438 -6.18 16.79 -2.12
C GLY A 438 -5.14 16.38 -1.09
N LEU A 439 -4.45 15.30 -1.40
CA LEU A 439 -3.42 14.71 -0.58
C LEU A 439 -2.32 14.24 -1.52
N GLN A 440 -1.09 14.66 -1.25
CA GLN A 440 0.06 14.23 -2.02
C GLN A 440 1.27 14.10 -1.11
N VAL A 441 2.07 13.06 -1.34
CA VAL A 441 3.44 13.03 -0.84
C VAL A 441 4.30 13.51 -1.99
N PRO A 442 4.88 14.72 -1.94
CA PRO A 442 5.91 15.13 -2.89
C PRO A 442 6.89 13.98 -3.04
N THR A 443 6.90 13.40 -4.23
CA THR A 443 7.71 12.21 -4.46
C THR A 443 9.15 12.58 -4.11
N TRP A 444 9.71 11.81 -3.18
CA TRP A 444 11.06 11.99 -2.61
C TRP A 444 11.18 13.27 -1.76
N GLY A 445 11.02 13.11 -0.45
CA GLY A 445 11.32 14.12 0.55
C GLY A 445 12.71 14.72 0.33
N ALA A 446 12.72 15.95 -0.17
CA ALA A 446 13.86 16.75 -0.61
C ALA A 446 14.53 16.37 -1.94
N PRO A 447 15.07 17.39 -2.64
CA PRO A 447 15.99 17.19 -3.74
C PRO A 447 17.26 16.52 -3.21
N ASN A 448 17.27 15.19 -3.11
CA ASN A 448 18.50 14.46 -3.07
C ASN A 448 19.02 14.40 -4.52
N PRO A 449 20.07 15.14 -4.89
CA PRO A 449 20.58 15.14 -6.26
C PRO A 449 21.02 13.75 -6.73
N ALA A 450 21.32 12.80 -5.83
CA ALA A 450 21.55 11.40 -6.20
C ALA A 450 20.27 10.69 -6.68
N VAL A 451 19.12 11.03 -6.11
CA VAL A 451 17.81 10.55 -6.57
C VAL A 451 17.47 11.24 -7.89
N THR A 452 17.58 12.58 -7.95
CA THR A 452 17.26 13.35 -9.16
C THR A 452 18.14 13.00 -10.37
N ALA A 453 19.41 12.64 -10.15
CA ALA A 453 20.33 12.20 -11.20
C ALA A 453 20.07 10.76 -11.69
N LEU A 454 19.37 9.92 -10.89
CA LEU A 454 18.98 8.56 -11.25
C LEU A 454 17.52 8.45 -11.75
N LEU A 455 16.73 9.52 -11.68
CA LEU A 455 15.34 9.62 -12.18
C LEU A 455 15.22 9.48 -13.71
N GLY A 456 16.27 9.08 -14.41
CA GLY A 456 16.32 9.05 -15.86
C GLY A 456 16.11 10.41 -16.49
N THR A 457 16.12 10.44 -17.80
CA THR A 457 15.73 11.61 -18.58
C THR A 457 14.87 11.11 -19.72
N ASN A 458 13.88 11.88 -20.13
CA ASN A 458 13.12 11.62 -21.34
C ASN A 458 13.46 12.68 -22.39
N ALA A 459 13.04 12.45 -23.63
CA ALA A 459 13.29 13.39 -24.73
C ALA A 459 12.72 14.80 -24.44
N CYS A 460 11.63 14.89 -23.70
CA CYS A 460 10.95 16.15 -23.37
C CYS A 460 11.70 17.00 -22.35
N ALA A 461 12.48 16.39 -21.45
CA ALA A 461 13.24 17.10 -20.43
C ALA A 461 14.31 18.06 -21.02
N LYS A 462 14.80 17.79 -22.24
CA LYS A 462 15.79 18.63 -22.93
C LYS A 462 15.11 19.46 -24.01
N SER A 463 15.11 20.78 -23.85
CA SER A 463 14.57 21.72 -24.84
C SER A 463 13.16 21.36 -25.35
N ASN A 464 12.30 20.82 -24.49
CA ASN A 464 10.94 20.37 -24.84
C ASN A 464 10.92 19.34 -25.98
N GLY A 465 11.95 18.50 -26.11
CA GLY A 465 12.06 17.55 -27.23
C GLY A 465 12.15 18.20 -28.62
N GLY A 466 12.37 19.51 -28.70
CA GLY A 466 12.28 20.28 -29.95
C GLY A 466 10.86 20.69 -30.35
N CYS A 467 9.85 20.40 -29.53
CA CYS A 467 8.45 20.75 -29.79
C CYS A 467 8.18 22.25 -29.53
N ALA A 468 7.36 22.88 -30.37
CA ALA A 468 7.00 24.29 -30.21
C ALA A 468 6.02 24.53 -29.04
N GLN A 469 5.14 23.56 -28.77
CA GLN A 469 4.07 23.67 -27.76
C GLN A 469 4.30 22.67 -26.62
N LEU A 470 3.70 21.48 -26.71
CA LEU A 470 3.79 20.40 -25.74
C LEU A 470 4.73 19.29 -26.24
N CYS A 471 5.49 18.71 -25.32
CA CYS A 471 6.17 17.44 -25.53
C CYS A 471 5.61 16.44 -24.54
N LEU A 472 4.96 15.40 -25.07
CA LEU A 472 4.31 14.35 -24.29
C LEU A 472 5.12 13.07 -24.49
N PRO A 473 5.73 12.50 -23.44
CA PRO A 473 6.58 11.32 -23.58
C PRO A 473 5.74 10.10 -23.99
N ASN A 474 6.29 9.28 -24.87
CA ASN A 474 5.67 8.04 -25.34
C ASN A 474 6.68 6.88 -25.16
N PRO A 475 6.30 5.76 -24.50
CA PRO A 475 7.18 4.62 -24.24
C PRO A 475 7.69 3.89 -25.47
#